data_AF-A0A062VAH1-F1
#
_entry.id   AF-A0A062VAH1-F1
#
_cell.length_a   1.000
_cell.length_b   1.000
_cell.length_c   1.000
_cell.angle_alpha   90.00
_cell.angle_beta   90.00
_cell.angle_gamma   90.00
#
_symmetry.space_group_name_H-M   'P 1'
#
loop_
_entity.id
_entity.type
_entity.pdbx_description
1 polymer ?
#
loop_
_entity_poly.entity_id
_entity_poly.type
_entity_poly.pdbx_seq_one_letter_code
_entity_poly.pdbx_strand_id
1 'polypeptide(L)'
;MPRKCTICEHEQKDEINTALVKGEPYRYIAERYGTSATTLVRHKDHLPVELTKAQAAQEVAQADTLLDQVKQLQRKAWELLGKAEAAGDLRTALQGVREAKGCLELLAKLQGELQQEGTINITLAPEWLELRTVILHALEPFPEAKLRLAAALQEVGHDQN
;
A
#
# COMPACT_ATOMS: atom_id res chain seq x y z
N MET A 1 -14.50 29.67 -18.36
CA MET A 1 -13.27 28.90 -18.65
C MET A 1 -12.84 28.18 -17.39
N PRO A 2 -12.50 26.88 -17.44
CA PRO A 2 -11.98 26.19 -16.27
C PRO A 2 -10.70 26.88 -15.80
N ARG A 3 -10.58 27.12 -14.48
CA ARG A 3 -9.36 27.73 -13.91
C ARG A 3 -8.21 26.75 -14.10
N LYS A 4 -7.09 27.22 -14.64
CA LYS A 4 -5.86 26.44 -14.68
C LYS A 4 -5.41 26.13 -13.25
N CYS A 5 -4.87 24.94 -13.04
CA CYS A 5 -4.39 24.53 -11.73
C CYS A 5 -3.14 25.35 -11.36
N THR A 6 -3.19 26.03 -10.21
CA THR A 6 -2.10 26.90 -9.75
C THR A 6 -0.85 26.13 -9.33
N ILE A 7 -0.98 24.85 -8.96
CA ILE A 7 0.19 24.01 -8.64
C ILE A 7 0.92 23.57 -9.92
N CYS A 8 0.19 23.32 -11.01
CA CYS A 8 0.81 22.99 -12.30
C CYS A 8 1.67 24.14 -12.85
N GLU A 9 1.34 25.38 -12.51
CA GLU A 9 2.07 26.59 -12.89
C GLU A 9 3.05 27.07 -11.79
N HIS A 10 3.16 26.34 -10.68
CA HIS A 10 4.03 26.70 -9.57
C HIS A 10 5.51 26.45 -9.90
N GLU A 11 6.40 27.34 -9.46
CA GLU A 11 7.85 27.20 -9.72
C GLU A 11 8.42 25.91 -9.12
N GLN A 12 7.95 25.53 -7.93
CA GLN A 12 8.34 24.31 -7.22
C GLN A 12 7.39 23.11 -7.48
N LYS A 13 6.75 23.05 -8.66
CA LYS A 13 5.78 21.97 -8.97
C LYS A 13 6.33 20.56 -8.74
N ASP A 14 7.60 20.33 -9.07
CA ASP A 14 8.20 18.99 -9.02
C ASP A 14 8.45 18.55 -7.57
N GLU A 15 8.80 19.49 -6.69
CA GLU A 15 8.95 19.26 -5.25
C GLU A 15 7.58 18.97 -4.60
N ILE A 16 6.55 19.72 -4.99
CA ILE A 16 5.17 19.51 -4.52
C ILE A 16 4.65 18.15 -4.98
N ASN A 17 4.85 17.80 -6.26
CA ASN A 17 4.48 16.49 -6.82
C ASN A 17 5.14 15.36 -6.05
N THR A 18 6.44 15.50 -5.77
CA THR A 18 7.21 14.51 -5.00
C THR A 18 6.68 14.35 -3.58
N ALA A 19 6.40 15.45 -2.87
CA ALA A 19 5.86 15.42 -1.52
C ALA A 19 4.47 14.76 -1.46
N LEU A 20 3.62 15.05 -2.47
CA LEU A 20 2.29 14.45 -2.59
C LEU A 20 2.36 12.94 -2.85
N VAL A 21 3.27 12.51 -3.72
CA VAL A 21 3.43 11.09 -4.04
C VAL A 21 4.05 10.30 -2.89
N LYS A 22 4.92 10.91 -2.08
CA LYS A 22 5.42 10.33 -0.83
C LYS A 22 4.38 10.27 0.31
N GLY A 23 3.18 10.82 0.09
CA GLY A 23 2.11 10.82 1.10
C GLY A 23 2.32 11.79 2.25
N GLU A 24 3.13 12.84 2.09
CA GLU A 24 3.26 13.88 3.13
C GLU A 24 1.89 14.54 3.41
N PRO A 25 1.54 14.85 4.68
CA PRO A 25 0.23 15.42 4.97
C PRO A 25 0.04 16.78 4.30
N TYR A 26 -1.11 16.97 3.64
CA TYR A 26 -1.39 18.17 2.83
C TYR A 26 -1.24 19.48 3.59
N ARG A 27 -1.52 19.50 4.91
CA ARG A 27 -1.35 20.70 5.74
C ARG A 27 0.11 21.18 5.78
N TYR A 28 1.06 20.27 5.91
CA TYR A 28 2.48 20.61 5.95
C TYR A 28 3.01 21.04 4.58
N ILE A 29 2.56 20.38 3.50
CA ILE A 29 2.90 20.78 2.13
C ILE A 29 2.33 22.19 1.85
N ALA A 30 1.09 22.44 2.25
CA ALA A 30 0.42 23.72 2.08
C ALA A 30 1.17 24.86 2.79
N GLU A 31 1.57 24.66 4.04
CA GLU A 31 2.36 25.61 4.81
C GLU A 31 3.76 25.85 4.20
N ARG A 32 4.45 24.77 3.77
CA ARG A 32 5.81 24.85 3.23
C ARG A 32 5.89 25.65 1.92
N TYR A 33 4.90 25.48 1.04
CA TYR A 33 4.92 26.06 -0.31
C TYR A 33 3.89 27.20 -0.48
N GLY A 34 3.33 27.72 0.62
CA GLY A 34 2.39 28.84 0.56
C GLY A 34 1.13 28.57 -0.26
N THR A 35 0.62 27.33 -0.23
CA THR A 35 -0.59 26.92 -0.96
C THR A 35 -1.70 26.47 0.00
N SER A 36 -2.79 25.90 -0.51
CA SER A 36 -3.89 25.38 0.30
C SER A 36 -4.04 23.86 0.14
N ALA A 37 -4.45 23.18 1.22
CA ALA A 37 -4.74 21.75 1.19
C ALA A 37 -5.79 21.42 0.12
N THR A 38 -6.80 22.27 -0.06
CA THR A 38 -7.84 22.12 -1.08
C THR A 38 -7.29 22.19 -2.51
N THR A 39 -6.25 23.02 -2.74
CA THR A 39 -5.55 23.08 -4.02
C THR A 39 -4.75 21.80 -4.26
N LEU A 40 -4.06 21.30 -3.24
CA LEU A 40 -3.27 20.06 -3.31
C LEU A 40 -4.15 18.84 -3.60
N VAL A 41 -5.34 18.75 -2.97
CA VAL A 41 -6.32 17.68 -3.23
C VAL A 41 -6.72 17.65 -4.70
N ARG A 42 -7.07 18.81 -5.27
CA ARG A 42 -7.44 18.90 -6.70
C ARG A 42 -6.26 18.65 -7.63
N HIS A 43 -5.05 18.98 -7.20
CA HIS A 43 -3.85 18.76 -7.98
C HIS A 43 -3.43 17.29 -8.05
N LYS A 44 -3.90 16.45 -7.12
CA LYS A 44 -3.61 15.02 -7.11
C LYS A 44 -3.97 14.33 -8.44
N ASP A 45 -5.06 14.77 -9.09
CA ASP A 45 -5.51 14.24 -10.38
C ASP A 45 -4.61 14.64 -11.56
N HIS A 46 -3.66 15.55 -11.34
CA HIS A 46 -2.70 16.03 -12.34
C HIS A 46 -1.28 15.50 -12.12
N LEU A 47 -1.08 14.61 -11.14
CA LEU A 47 0.23 14.04 -10.86
C LEU A 47 0.73 13.25 -12.08
N PRO A 48 2.00 13.43 -12.49
CA PRO A 48 2.58 12.66 -13.58
C PRO A 48 2.46 11.15 -13.31
N VAL A 49 1.88 10.42 -14.27
CA VAL A 49 1.64 8.97 -14.16
C VAL A 49 2.95 8.19 -13.96
N GLU A 50 4.07 8.67 -14.53
CA GLU A 50 5.38 8.04 -14.34
C GLU A 50 5.87 8.15 -12.90
N LEU A 51 5.59 9.28 -12.24
CA LEU A 51 6.05 9.55 -10.87
C LEU A 51 5.23 8.73 -9.85
N THR A 52 3.93 8.56 -10.08
CA THR A 52 3.09 7.67 -9.26
C THR A 52 3.45 6.20 -9.45
N LYS A 53 3.75 5.77 -10.68
CA LYS A 53 4.25 4.42 -10.97
C LYS A 53 5.61 4.13 -10.33
N ALA A 54 6.53 5.09 -10.38
CA ALA A 54 7.86 4.95 -9.77
C ALA A 54 7.78 4.79 -8.25
N GLN A 55 6.93 5.58 -7.58
CA GLN A 55 6.69 5.43 -6.15
C GLN A 55 6.06 4.07 -5.81
N ALA A 56 5.03 3.65 -6.55
CA ALA A 56 4.43 2.34 -6.34
C ALA A 56 5.46 1.20 -6.53
N ALA A 57 6.31 1.28 -7.55
CA ALA A 57 7.39 0.32 -7.76
C ALA A 57 8.42 0.34 -6.61
N GLN A 58 8.73 1.52 -6.07
CA GLN A 58 9.63 1.67 -4.93
C GLN A 58 9.03 1.11 -3.64
N GLU A 59 7.74 1.31 -3.39
CA GLU A 59 7.02 0.72 -2.25
C GLU A 59 7.00 -0.81 -2.33
N VAL A 60 6.75 -1.36 -3.53
CA VAL A 60 6.85 -2.81 -3.77
C VAL A 60 8.27 -3.32 -3.52
N ALA A 61 9.30 -2.65 -4.05
CA ALA A 61 10.68 -3.05 -3.82
C ALA A 61 11.08 -2.98 -2.34
N GLN A 62 10.59 -1.99 -1.58
CA GLN A 62 10.80 -1.90 -0.13
C GLN A 62 10.07 -3.01 0.62
N ALA A 63 8.84 -3.34 0.23
CA ALA A 63 8.09 -4.46 0.80
C ALA A 63 8.77 -5.81 0.54
N ASP A 64 9.27 -6.03 -0.68
CA ASP A 64 10.07 -7.22 -1.05
C ASP A 64 11.34 -7.31 -0.19
N THR A 65 11.98 -6.17 0.08
CA THR A 65 13.17 -6.10 0.95
C THR A 65 12.84 -6.52 2.39
N LEU A 66 11.69 -6.13 2.92
CA LEU A 66 11.26 -6.52 4.27
C LEU A 66 10.91 -8.01 4.33
N LEU A 67 10.20 -8.53 3.33
CA LEU A 67 9.87 -9.95 3.22
C LEU A 67 11.14 -10.81 3.21
N ASP A 68 12.16 -10.40 2.47
CA ASP A 68 13.44 -11.09 2.41
C ASP A 68 14.19 -11.05 3.75
N GLN A 69 14.13 -9.94 4.48
CA GLN A 69 14.70 -9.85 5.83
C GLN A 69 14.01 -10.82 6.80
N VAL A 70 12.68 -10.94 6.77
CA VAL A 70 11.95 -11.87 7.64
C VAL A 70 12.26 -13.33 7.28
N LYS A 71 12.37 -13.67 5.99
CA LYS A 71 12.82 -15.00 5.54
C LYS A 71 14.24 -15.31 5.99
N GLN A 72 15.15 -14.34 5.95
CA GLN A 72 16.51 -14.51 6.46
C GLN A 72 16.52 -14.77 7.98
N LEU A 73 15.73 -14.02 8.74
CA LEU A 73 15.60 -14.21 10.19
C LEU A 73 15.03 -15.59 10.52
N GLN A 74 13.99 -16.04 9.80
CA GLN A 74 13.43 -17.37 9.95
C GLN A 74 14.48 -18.46 9.72
N ARG A 75 15.24 -18.39 8.62
CA ARG A 75 16.33 -19.34 8.36
C ARG A 75 17.35 -19.38 9.50
N LYS A 76 17.68 -18.22 10.06
CA LYS A 76 18.63 -18.14 11.18
C LYS A 76 18.08 -18.77 12.45
N ALA A 77 16.80 -18.56 12.76
CA ALA A 77 16.13 -19.19 13.89
C ALA A 77 16.14 -20.73 13.78
N TRP A 78 15.89 -21.27 12.58
CA TRP A 78 15.95 -22.71 12.32
C TRP A 78 17.36 -23.28 12.44
N GLU A 79 18.38 -22.55 11.95
CA GLU A 79 19.78 -22.97 12.10
C GLU A 79 20.19 -23.06 13.59
N LEU A 80 19.81 -22.06 14.39
CA LEU A 80 20.11 -22.03 15.83
C LEU A 80 19.33 -23.10 16.60
N LEU A 81 18.07 -23.33 16.21
CA LEU A 81 17.25 -24.42 16.73
C LEU A 81 17.93 -25.78 16.53
N GLY A 82 18.34 -26.10 15.31
CA GLY A 82 18.99 -27.38 15.01
C GLY A 82 20.31 -27.59 15.78
N LYS A 83 21.07 -26.51 16.02
CA LYS A 83 22.28 -26.56 16.86
C LYS A 83 21.94 -26.83 18.33
N ALA A 84 20.88 -26.21 18.86
CA ALA A 84 20.43 -26.41 20.23
C ALA A 84 19.88 -27.83 20.45
N GLU A 85 19.12 -28.35 19.49
CA GLU A 85 18.63 -29.75 19.49
C GLU A 85 19.78 -30.74 19.49
N ALA A 86 20.78 -30.55 18.62
CA ALA A 86 21.97 -31.41 18.56
C ALA A 86 22.81 -31.35 19.85
N ALA A 87 22.80 -30.22 20.55
CA ALA A 87 23.49 -30.05 21.83
C ALA A 87 22.67 -30.56 23.04
N GLY A 88 21.42 -30.98 22.84
CA GLY A 88 20.51 -31.38 23.92
C GLY A 88 20.02 -30.20 24.78
N ASP A 89 20.26 -28.95 24.35
CA ASP A 89 19.76 -27.75 25.03
C ASP A 89 18.31 -27.47 24.59
N LEU A 90 17.40 -28.26 25.15
CA LEU A 90 15.98 -28.19 24.85
C LEU A 90 15.36 -26.82 25.22
N ARG A 91 15.96 -26.08 26.16
CA ARG A 91 15.46 -24.74 26.54
C ARG A 91 15.72 -23.74 25.41
N THR A 92 16.94 -23.73 24.88
CA THR A 92 17.31 -22.89 23.74
C THR A 92 16.59 -23.34 22.47
N ALA A 93 16.36 -24.65 22.29
CA ALA A 93 15.54 -25.17 21.20
C ALA A 93 14.10 -24.63 21.26
N LEU A 94 13.43 -24.70 22.42
CA LEU A 94 12.08 -24.14 22.58
C LEU A 94 12.02 -22.62 22.31
N GLN A 95 13.09 -21.89 22.63
CA GLN A 95 13.19 -20.47 22.28
C GLN A 95 13.31 -20.28 20.77
N GLY A 96 14.14 -21.08 20.08
CA GLY A 96 14.22 -21.08 18.61
C GLY A 96 12.89 -21.37 17.93
N VAL A 97 12.11 -22.32 18.45
CA VAL A 97 10.75 -22.62 17.96
C VAL A 97 9.82 -21.41 18.10
N ARG A 98 9.89 -20.70 19.23
CA ARG A 98 9.08 -19.48 19.46
C ARG A 98 9.43 -18.38 18.45
N GLU A 99 10.71 -18.12 18.21
CA GLU A 99 11.14 -17.11 17.24
C GLU A 99 10.77 -17.51 15.79
N ALA A 100 10.89 -18.79 15.45
CA ALA A 100 10.45 -19.32 14.16
C ALA A 100 8.94 -19.13 13.94
N LYS A 101 8.12 -19.39 14.98
CA LYS A 101 6.68 -19.10 14.97
C LYS A 101 6.40 -17.60 14.79
N GLY A 102 7.13 -16.73 15.50
CA GLY A 102 6.99 -15.28 15.34
C GLY A 102 7.30 -14.79 13.93
N CYS A 103 8.32 -15.36 13.28
CA CYS A 103 8.62 -15.07 11.88
C CYS A 103 7.49 -15.52 10.95
N LEU A 104 6.89 -16.70 11.18
CA LEU A 104 5.74 -17.17 10.39
C LEU A 104 4.52 -16.26 10.54
N GLU A 105 4.21 -15.81 11.76
CA GLU A 105 3.13 -14.84 11.99
C GLU A 105 3.39 -13.52 11.27
N LEU A 106 4.63 -13.04 11.27
CA LEU A 106 4.99 -11.81 10.56
C LEU A 106 4.91 -11.98 9.04
N LEU A 107 5.38 -13.10 8.50
CA LEU A 107 5.25 -13.43 7.08
C LEU A 107 3.78 -13.47 6.65
N ALA A 108 2.93 -14.16 7.41
CA ALA A 108 1.51 -14.25 7.08
C ALA A 108 0.80 -12.89 7.22
N LYS A 109 1.20 -12.01 8.14
CA LYS A 109 0.71 -10.61 8.18
C LYS A 109 1.16 -9.80 6.96
N LEU A 110 2.43 -9.93 6.56
CA LEU A 110 2.99 -9.23 5.40
C LEU A 110 2.38 -9.72 4.07
N GLN A 111 2.04 -11.01 3.97
CA GLN A 111 1.38 -11.60 2.80
C GLN A 111 -0.14 -11.37 2.79
N GLY A 112 -0.71 -10.73 3.82
CA GLY A 112 -2.15 -10.49 3.96
C GLY A 112 -2.96 -11.73 4.35
N GLU A 113 -2.30 -12.84 4.68
CA GLU A 113 -2.92 -14.12 5.06
C GLU A 113 -3.37 -14.13 6.54
N LEU A 114 -2.73 -13.36 7.42
CA LEU A 114 -3.24 -13.07 8.76
C LEU A 114 -3.95 -11.73 8.76
N GLN A 115 -5.27 -11.79 8.56
CA GLN A 115 -6.18 -10.70 8.84
C GLN A 115 -6.00 -10.29 10.30
N GLN A 116 -5.39 -9.12 10.55
CA GLN A 116 -5.62 -8.43 11.81
C GLN A 116 -7.13 -8.17 11.89
N GLU A 117 -7.75 -8.60 12.97
CA GLU A 117 -9.16 -8.32 13.27
C GLU A 117 -9.44 -6.82 12.99
N GLY A 118 -10.18 -6.55 11.90
CA GLY A 118 -10.76 -5.23 11.64
C GLY A 118 -10.25 -4.39 10.47
N THR A 119 -9.30 -4.82 9.62
CA THR A 119 -8.96 -4.05 8.40
C THR A 119 -8.88 -4.92 7.15
N ILE A 120 -9.93 -4.86 6.32
CA ILE A 120 -9.91 -5.44 4.98
C ILE A 120 -9.17 -4.47 4.06
N ASN A 121 -7.88 -4.71 3.81
CA ASN A 121 -7.17 -4.03 2.73
C ASN A 121 -7.61 -4.61 1.38
N ILE A 122 -8.77 -4.16 0.89
CA ILE A 122 -9.35 -4.50 -0.44
C ILE A 122 -8.47 -4.02 -1.61
N THR A 123 -7.41 -3.27 -1.36
CA THR A 123 -6.66 -2.58 -2.42
C THR A 123 -5.59 -3.42 -3.12
N LEU A 124 -5.21 -4.60 -2.62
CA LEU A 124 -4.05 -5.35 -3.14
C LEU A 124 -4.26 -6.86 -3.35
N ALA A 125 -5.48 -7.39 -3.29
CA ALA A 125 -5.73 -8.75 -3.76
C ALA A 125 -5.66 -8.77 -5.31
N PRO A 126 -4.73 -9.50 -5.96
CA PRO A 126 -4.68 -9.60 -7.42
C PRO A 126 -6.01 -10.09 -8.02
N GLU A 127 -6.74 -10.93 -7.28
CA GLU A 127 -8.09 -11.40 -7.60
C GLU A 127 -9.11 -10.24 -7.73
N TRP A 128 -8.94 -9.16 -6.96
CA TRP A 128 -9.81 -7.98 -7.04
C TRP A 128 -9.56 -7.15 -8.30
N LEU A 129 -8.31 -7.06 -8.74
CA LEU A 129 -7.93 -6.41 -10.01
C LEU A 129 -8.51 -7.16 -11.20
N GLU A 130 -8.44 -8.49 -11.19
CA GLU A 130 -9.04 -9.35 -12.21
C GLU A 130 -10.56 -9.19 -12.23
N LEU A 131 -11.21 -9.30 -11.07
CA LEU A 131 -12.66 -9.15 -10.95
C LEU A 131 -13.13 -7.77 -11.42
N ARG A 132 -12.45 -6.68 -11.02
CA ARG A 132 -12.77 -5.32 -11.48
C ARG A 132 -12.67 -5.20 -13.00
N THR A 133 -11.64 -5.80 -13.59
CA THR A 133 -11.43 -5.77 -15.04
C THR A 133 -12.55 -6.49 -15.78
N VAL A 134 -12.93 -7.68 -15.31
CA VAL A 134 -14.04 -8.47 -15.87
C VAL A 134 -15.37 -7.71 -15.76
N ILE A 135 -15.66 -7.12 -14.59
CA ILE A 135 -16.89 -6.35 -14.37
C ILE A 135 -16.95 -5.14 -15.31
N LEU A 136 -15.88 -4.35 -15.40
CA LEU A 136 -15.86 -3.15 -16.23
C LEU A 136 -15.96 -3.45 -17.73
N HIS A 137 -15.36 -4.56 -18.18
CA HIS A 137 -15.46 -5.00 -19.57
C HIS A 137 -16.86 -5.53 -19.89
N ALA A 138 -17.47 -6.32 -19.02
CA ALA A 138 -18.84 -6.79 -19.19
C ALA A 138 -19.88 -5.65 -19.27
N LEU A 139 -19.56 -4.50 -18.65
CA LEU A 139 -20.42 -3.31 -18.63
C LEU A 139 -20.15 -2.33 -19.78
N GLU A 140 -19.19 -2.55 -20.67
CA GLU A 140 -18.91 -1.67 -21.82
C GLU A 140 -20.14 -1.38 -22.70
N PRO A 141 -20.99 -2.37 -23.03
CA PRO A 141 -22.20 -2.12 -23.83
C PRO A 141 -23.30 -1.36 -23.08
N PHE A 142 -23.18 -1.21 -21.75
CA PHE A 142 -24.22 -0.69 -20.86
C PHE A 142 -23.75 0.54 -20.06
N PRO A 143 -23.61 1.72 -20.71
CA PRO A 143 -23.06 2.92 -20.09
C PRO A 143 -23.85 3.39 -18.87
N GLU A 144 -25.17 3.22 -18.86
CA GLU A 144 -26.03 3.55 -17.71
C GLU A 144 -25.76 2.67 -16.48
N ALA A 145 -25.45 1.38 -16.70
CA ALA A 145 -25.12 0.44 -15.64
C ALA A 145 -23.74 0.75 -15.04
N LYS A 146 -22.78 1.15 -15.87
CA LYS A 146 -21.45 1.61 -15.43
C LYS A 146 -21.54 2.86 -14.54
N LEU A 147 -22.39 3.82 -14.90
CA LEU A 147 -22.64 5.03 -14.10
C LEU A 147 -23.31 4.70 -12.77
N ARG A 148 -24.31 3.81 -12.76
CA ARG A 148 -24.95 3.36 -11.50
C ARG A 148 -23.99 2.62 -10.59
N LEU A 149 -23.14 1.75 -11.14
CA LEU A 149 -22.10 1.07 -10.36
C LEU A 149 -21.11 2.07 -9.75
N ALA A 150 -20.66 3.07 -10.53
CA ALA A 150 -19.77 4.10 -10.03
C ALA A 150 -20.40 4.92 -8.88
N ALA A 151 -21.67 5.29 -8.99
CA ALA A 151 -22.40 5.99 -7.94
C ALA A 151 -22.53 5.15 -6.66
N ALA A 152 -22.91 3.87 -6.79
CA ALA A 152 -23.03 2.96 -5.64
C ALA A 152 -21.68 2.73 -4.92
N LEU A 153 -20.58 2.62 -5.68
CA LEU A 153 -19.24 2.48 -5.11
C LEU A 153 -18.78 3.75 -4.37
N GLN A 154 -19.21 4.93 -4.80
CA GLN A 154 -18.93 6.19 -4.09
C GLN A 154 -19.66 6.26 -2.74
N GLU A 155 -20.90 5.78 -2.67
CA GLU A 155 -21.67 5.75 -1.41
C GLU A 155 -21.02 4.81 -0.39
N VAL A 156 -20.59 3.61 -0.81
CA VAL A 156 -19.90 2.65 0.08
C VAL A 156 -18.56 3.19 0.59
N GLY A 157 -17.88 4.03 -0.18
CA GLY A 157 -16.61 4.65 0.22
C GLY A 157 -16.75 5.78 1.26
N HIS A 158 -17.96 6.31 1.45
CA HIS A 158 -18.24 7.37 2.43
C HIS A 158 -18.65 6.85 3.81
N ASP A 159 -19.15 5.61 3.91
CA ASP A 159 -19.62 5.01 5.17
C ASP A 159 -18.53 4.34 6.02
N GLN A 160 -17.28 4.32 5.54
CA GLN A 160 -16.13 3.71 6.25
C GLN A 160 -15.19 4.73 6.92
N ASN A 161 -15.62 5.98 7.13
CA ASN A 161 -14.81 7.04 7.74
C ASN A 161 -15.45 7.63 9.00
#